data_AF-A0A931U8G7-F1
#
_entry.id   AF-A0A931U8G7-F1
#
_cell.length_a   1.000
_cell.length_b   1.000
_cell.length_c   1.000
_cell.angle_alpha   90.00
_cell.angle_beta   90.00
_cell.angle_gamma   90.00
#
_symmetry.space_group_name_H-M   'P 1'
#
loop_
_entity.id
_entity.type
_entity.pdbx_description
1 polymer ?
#
loop_
_entity_poly.entity_id
_entity_poly.type
_entity_poly.pdbx_seq_one_letter_code
_entity_poly.pdbx_strand_id
1 'polypeptide(L)'
;MDFCDDIDDWIERAKEAGVRKIINVGTSIEASKKSVEIAEKYSENGSRIKFGMTKEDDFQIFASVGIHPQDGKGDVKKFGSLLHCFETLKQIAESSKKVVAVGETGLDYYLKTTDPSTHSMNSGQANSGQTARQLTTDKEREFQRKLFTEQIKLARELNLPILVHCRNAWDEIFEIISNEHDSHPEFISGTKKKIPKQNQIPKPIRVDKIRQVRDDMVRNDRGGVRGLFHSWTGDWEAAKKALDLGFYISFSGIVTFKNAPKVAEVAKKVPLDRMLVETDSPFLSPEPYRGMENEPKNVIITAQFLAKLRDIPLDTIEDATSRNTQRLFNIQ
;
A
#
# COMPACT_ATOMS: atom_id res chain seq x y z
N MET A 1 -8.59 -3.88 -10.26
CA MET A 1 -9.28 -3.85 -11.58
C MET A 1 -9.57 -5.25 -12.13
N ASP A 2 -8.96 -6.29 -11.58
CA ASP A 2 -9.00 -7.67 -12.10
C ASP A 2 -10.39 -8.33 -12.11
N PHE A 3 -11.38 -7.74 -11.44
CA PHE A 3 -12.75 -8.23 -11.32
C PHE A 3 -13.75 -7.48 -12.22
N CYS A 4 -13.30 -6.49 -12.98
CA CYS A 4 -14.16 -5.64 -13.80
C CYS A 4 -14.29 -6.21 -15.21
N ASP A 5 -15.53 -6.39 -15.69
CA ASP A 5 -15.83 -6.81 -17.06
C ASP A 5 -15.61 -5.68 -18.07
N ASP A 6 -15.62 -4.41 -17.63
CA ASP A 6 -15.47 -3.22 -18.48
C ASP A 6 -14.46 -2.20 -17.90
N ILE A 7 -13.18 -2.58 -17.97
CA ILE A 7 -12.06 -1.79 -17.43
C ILE A 7 -11.85 -0.45 -18.15
N ASP A 8 -12.19 -0.37 -19.45
CA ASP A 8 -12.02 0.83 -20.26
C ASP A 8 -12.90 1.97 -19.73
N ASP A 9 -14.15 1.62 -19.44
CA ASP A 9 -15.16 2.48 -18.83
C ASP A 9 -14.74 2.99 -17.43
N TRP A 10 -14.15 2.12 -16.61
CA TRP A 10 -13.65 2.50 -15.29
C TRP A 10 -12.47 3.47 -15.39
N ILE A 11 -11.58 3.26 -16.36
CA ILE A 11 -10.44 4.14 -16.60
C ILE A 11 -10.91 5.52 -17.04
N GLU A 12 -11.87 5.60 -17.96
CA GLU A 12 -12.38 6.88 -18.44
C GLU A 12 -13.04 7.68 -17.30
N ARG A 13 -13.91 7.05 -16.52
CA ARG A 13 -14.52 7.70 -15.35
C ARG A 13 -13.51 8.11 -14.28
N ALA A 14 -12.43 7.34 -14.13
CA ALA A 14 -11.33 7.72 -13.23
C ALA A 14 -10.57 8.95 -13.75
N LYS A 15 -10.28 9.00 -15.06
CA LYS A 15 -9.65 10.16 -15.72
C LYS A 15 -10.49 11.43 -15.58
N GLU A 16 -11.80 11.32 -15.81
CA GLU A 16 -12.78 12.41 -15.65
C GLU A 16 -12.83 12.93 -14.21
N ALA A 17 -12.71 12.04 -13.23
CA ALA A 17 -12.63 12.38 -11.81
C ALA A 17 -11.26 12.93 -11.37
N GLY A 18 -10.31 13.12 -12.29
CA GLY A 18 -8.99 13.69 -12.02
C GLY A 18 -7.94 12.67 -11.57
N VAL A 19 -8.24 11.37 -11.59
CA VAL A 19 -7.24 10.33 -11.31
C VAL A 19 -6.22 10.30 -12.46
N ARG A 20 -4.93 10.34 -12.11
CA ARG A 20 -3.82 10.30 -13.07
C ARG A 20 -2.97 9.05 -12.96
N LYS A 21 -2.88 8.46 -11.76
CA LYS A 21 -2.02 7.29 -11.52
C LYS A 21 -2.77 6.27 -10.70
N ILE A 22 -2.70 5.01 -11.11
CA ILE A 22 -3.30 3.87 -10.40
C ILE A 22 -2.22 2.83 -10.19
N ILE A 23 -2.09 2.33 -8.95
CA ILE A 23 -1.35 1.10 -8.67
C ILE A 23 -2.38 -0.03 -8.61
N ASN A 24 -2.44 -0.87 -9.64
CA ASN A 24 -3.30 -2.05 -9.65
C ASN A 24 -2.58 -3.18 -8.89
N VAL A 25 -3.28 -3.82 -7.95
CA VAL A 25 -2.64 -4.68 -6.96
C VAL A 25 -2.84 -6.15 -7.32
N GLY A 26 -1.73 -6.90 -7.42
CA GLY A 26 -1.76 -8.36 -7.51
C GLY A 26 -1.90 -9.01 -6.12
N THR A 27 -2.80 -9.99 -6.00
CA THR A 27 -3.09 -10.69 -4.73
C THR A 27 -2.80 -12.20 -4.78
N SER A 28 -2.46 -12.72 -5.95
CA SER A 28 -1.97 -14.08 -6.20
C SER A 28 -0.94 -14.06 -7.35
N ILE A 29 -0.34 -15.19 -7.70
CA ILE A 29 0.54 -15.29 -8.88
C ILE A 29 -0.21 -14.91 -10.16
N GLU A 30 -1.43 -15.42 -10.34
CA GLU A 30 -2.27 -15.18 -11.51
C GLU A 30 -2.76 -13.72 -11.55
N ALA A 31 -3.23 -13.19 -10.42
CA ALA A 31 -3.65 -11.79 -10.32
C ALA A 31 -2.47 -10.84 -10.54
N SER A 32 -1.28 -11.18 -10.05
CA SER A 32 -0.05 -10.40 -10.30
C SER A 32 0.28 -10.33 -11.79
N LYS A 33 0.19 -11.44 -12.53
CA LYS A 33 0.38 -11.45 -14.00
C LYS A 33 -0.65 -10.57 -14.69
N LYS A 34 -1.94 -10.72 -14.35
CA LYS A 34 -3.03 -9.91 -14.91
C LYS A 34 -2.84 -8.42 -14.61
N SER A 35 -2.39 -8.07 -13.41
CA SER A 35 -2.11 -6.69 -13.04
C SER A 35 -1.00 -6.07 -13.90
N VAL A 36 0.08 -6.81 -14.17
CA VAL A 36 1.13 -6.38 -15.09
C VAL A 36 0.60 -6.20 -16.51
N GLU A 37 -0.19 -7.15 -17.02
CA GLU A 37 -0.81 -7.05 -18.34
C GLU A 37 -1.70 -5.80 -18.47
N ILE A 38 -2.52 -5.50 -17.47
CA ILE A 38 -3.33 -4.28 -17.40
C ILE A 38 -2.44 -3.04 -17.41
N ALA A 39 -1.40 -3.01 -16.56
CA ALA A 39 -0.50 -1.87 -16.44
C ALA A 39 0.22 -1.55 -17.76
N GLU A 40 0.66 -2.58 -18.49
CA GLU A 40 1.28 -2.45 -19.81
C GLU A 40 0.28 -2.02 -20.89
N LYS A 41 -0.92 -2.60 -20.90
CA LYS A 41 -1.96 -2.32 -21.92
C LYS A 41 -2.49 -0.90 -21.83
N TYR A 42 -2.71 -0.40 -20.62
CA TYR A 42 -3.49 0.82 -20.36
C TYR A 42 -2.66 2.03 -19.92
N SER A 43 -1.33 1.88 -19.86
CA SER A 43 -0.44 3.03 -19.76
C SER A 43 -0.19 3.65 -21.13
N GLU A 44 -0.17 4.97 -21.23
CA GLU A 44 -0.02 5.70 -22.50
C GLU A 44 1.36 5.59 -23.20
N ASN A 45 2.16 4.56 -22.89
CA ASN A 45 3.29 4.13 -23.73
C ASN A 45 2.96 2.92 -24.64
N GLY A 46 1.73 2.38 -24.59
CA GLY A 46 1.21 1.34 -25.47
C GLY A 46 0.37 1.84 -26.66
N SER A 47 -0.08 3.10 -26.64
CA SER A 47 -0.71 3.76 -27.80
C SER A 47 0.27 4.79 -28.37
N ARG A 48 0.55 4.67 -29.67
CA ARG A 48 1.32 5.65 -30.44
C ARG A 48 0.85 7.05 -30.04
N ILE A 49 1.76 7.90 -29.52
CA ILE A 49 1.47 9.33 -29.33
C ILE A 49 0.89 9.83 -30.64
N LYS A 50 -0.42 10.11 -30.67
CA LYS A 50 -1.05 10.71 -31.83
C LYS A 50 -0.47 12.11 -31.96
N PHE A 51 0.02 12.43 -33.16
CA PHE A 51 0.57 13.73 -33.46
C PHE A 51 -0.47 14.82 -33.11
N GLY A 52 -0.17 15.64 -32.10
CA GLY A 52 -1.04 16.74 -31.65
C GLY A 52 -1.64 16.63 -30.24
N MET A 53 -1.41 15.55 -29.48
CA MET A 53 -1.85 15.50 -28.07
C MET A 53 -0.92 16.34 -27.17
N THR A 54 -1.52 17.14 -26.28
CA THR A 54 -0.80 17.94 -25.27
C THR A 54 -0.32 17.05 -24.14
N LYS A 55 0.62 17.57 -23.33
CA LYS A 55 1.24 16.92 -22.16
C LYS A 55 0.24 16.57 -21.03
N GLU A 56 -1.06 16.76 -21.24
CA GLU A 56 -2.12 16.70 -20.23
C GLU A 56 -2.70 15.29 -20.01
N ASP A 57 -2.41 14.33 -20.88
CA ASP A 57 -2.83 12.92 -20.73
C ASP A 57 -1.72 12.04 -20.09
N ASP A 58 -1.14 12.46 -18.95
CA ASP A 58 -0.18 11.63 -18.18
C ASP A 58 -0.87 10.54 -17.33
N PHE A 59 -1.88 9.86 -17.88
CA PHE A 59 -2.53 8.77 -17.18
C PHE A 59 -1.68 7.49 -17.25
N GLN A 60 -1.41 6.90 -16.09
CA GLN A 60 -0.61 5.69 -16.01
C GLN A 60 -1.19 4.68 -15.02
N ILE A 61 -1.13 3.40 -15.41
CA ILE A 61 -1.37 2.28 -14.51
C ILE A 61 -0.04 1.58 -14.25
N PHE A 62 0.23 1.32 -12.98
CA PHE A 62 1.35 0.51 -12.51
C PHE A 62 0.81 -0.74 -11.84
N ALA A 63 1.68 -1.70 -11.60
CA ALA A 63 1.35 -2.96 -10.95
C ALA A 63 2.14 -3.11 -9.65
N SER A 64 1.53 -3.81 -8.69
CA SER A 64 2.26 -4.53 -7.65
C SER A 64 2.11 -6.03 -7.86
N VAL A 65 3.09 -6.79 -7.40
CA VAL A 65 3.07 -8.26 -7.49
C VAL A 65 3.22 -8.87 -6.11
N GLY A 66 2.35 -9.80 -5.76
CA GLY A 66 2.34 -10.39 -4.42
C GLY A 66 1.33 -11.50 -4.27
N ILE A 67 1.40 -12.13 -3.09
CA ILE A 67 0.45 -13.14 -2.65
C ILE A 67 -0.12 -12.67 -1.32
N HIS A 68 -1.42 -12.42 -1.33
CA HIS A 68 -2.19 -11.94 -0.18
C HIS A 68 -2.27 -13.03 0.90
N PRO A 69 -2.30 -12.70 2.21
CA PRO A 69 -2.35 -13.68 3.31
C PRO A 69 -3.48 -14.72 3.26
N GLN A 70 -4.56 -14.45 2.53
CA GLN A 70 -5.66 -15.40 2.36
C GLN A 70 -5.50 -16.33 1.18
N ASP A 71 -4.62 -16.00 0.25
CA ASP A 71 -4.38 -16.86 -0.90
C ASP A 71 -3.66 -18.14 -0.45
N GLY A 72 -3.99 -19.26 -1.08
CA GLY A 72 -3.47 -20.57 -0.71
C GLY A 72 -4.13 -21.25 0.51
N LYS A 73 -4.94 -20.55 1.32
CA LYS A 73 -5.67 -21.13 2.48
C LYS A 73 -4.76 -21.91 3.46
N GLY A 74 -3.58 -21.38 3.78
CA GLY A 74 -2.68 -22.02 4.75
C GLY A 74 -1.88 -23.21 4.23
N ASP A 75 -1.77 -23.40 2.91
CA ASP A 75 -0.97 -24.49 2.32
C ASP A 75 -0.07 -24.01 1.17
N VAL A 76 1.24 -23.98 1.45
CA VAL A 76 2.27 -23.62 0.48
C VAL A 76 2.35 -24.58 -0.70
N LYS A 77 1.90 -25.84 -0.55
CA LYS A 77 1.97 -26.84 -1.63
C LYS A 77 1.16 -26.44 -2.85
N LYS A 78 0.14 -25.58 -2.69
CA LYS A 78 -0.61 -25.01 -3.82
C LYS A 78 0.26 -24.18 -4.77
N PHE A 79 1.37 -23.68 -4.26
CA PHE A 79 2.37 -22.93 -5.00
C PHE A 79 3.67 -23.73 -5.17
N GLY A 80 3.65 -25.05 -4.93
CA GLY A 80 4.85 -25.88 -4.92
C GLY A 80 5.72 -25.72 -3.67
N SER A 81 6.31 -24.53 -3.45
CA SER A 81 7.15 -24.21 -2.28
C SER A 81 7.28 -22.70 -2.07
N LEU A 82 7.73 -22.25 -0.89
CA LEU A 82 8.04 -20.83 -0.66
C LEU A 82 9.08 -20.30 -1.64
N LEU A 83 10.10 -21.12 -1.96
CA LEU A 83 11.11 -20.79 -2.95
C LEU A 83 10.50 -20.61 -4.34
N HIS A 84 9.56 -21.47 -4.72
CA HIS A 84 8.84 -21.31 -5.99
C HIS A 84 8.00 -20.04 -6.04
N CYS A 85 7.30 -19.69 -4.94
CA CYS A 85 6.60 -18.40 -4.85
C CYS A 85 7.56 -17.23 -5.06
N PHE A 86 8.69 -17.25 -4.34
CA PHE A 86 9.70 -16.20 -4.40
C PHE A 86 10.23 -16.01 -5.83
N GLU A 87 10.71 -17.08 -6.46
CA GLU A 87 11.27 -17.03 -7.82
C GLU A 87 10.23 -16.63 -8.86
N THR A 88 8.99 -17.10 -8.72
CA THR A 88 7.91 -16.76 -9.65
C THR A 88 7.52 -15.29 -9.53
N LEU A 89 7.33 -14.78 -8.31
CA LEU A 89 7.04 -13.36 -8.10
C LEU A 89 8.19 -12.48 -8.57
N LYS A 90 9.44 -12.89 -8.34
CA LYS A 90 10.62 -12.20 -8.86
C LYS A 90 10.61 -12.09 -10.38
N GLN A 91 10.37 -13.20 -11.07
CA GLN A 91 10.28 -13.21 -12.54
C GLN A 91 9.17 -12.29 -13.06
N ILE A 92 7.99 -12.28 -12.41
CA ILE A 92 6.90 -11.37 -12.78
C ILE A 92 7.32 -9.92 -12.51
N ALA A 93 7.93 -9.63 -11.37
CA ALA A 93 8.38 -8.28 -11.03
C ALA A 93 9.40 -7.73 -12.04
N GLU A 94 10.35 -8.56 -12.46
CA GLU A 94 11.40 -8.18 -13.41
C GLU A 94 10.91 -8.12 -14.87
N SER A 95 9.72 -8.67 -15.17
CA SER A 95 9.16 -8.70 -16.52
C SER A 95 8.76 -7.33 -17.06
N SER A 96 8.54 -6.34 -16.18
CA SER A 96 8.01 -5.03 -16.56
C SER A 96 8.49 -3.92 -15.64
N LYS A 97 8.81 -2.76 -16.23
CA LYS A 97 9.11 -1.53 -15.48
C LYS A 97 7.86 -0.89 -14.85
N LYS A 98 6.66 -1.40 -15.18
CA LYS A 98 5.41 -0.99 -14.56
C LYS A 98 5.18 -1.66 -13.21
N VAL A 99 5.95 -2.68 -12.85
CA VAL A 99 5.95 -3.22 -11.49
C VAL A 99 6.72 -2.27 -10.58
N VAL A 100 6.03 -1.70 -9.59
CA VAL A 100 6.59 -0.66 -8.71
C VAL A 100 6.50 -1.01 -7.23
N ALA A 101 5.96 -2.18 -6.87
CA ALA A 101 5.87 -2.64 -5.50
C ALA A 101 5.75 -4.17 -5.42
N VAL A 102 6.13 -4.72 -4.26
CA VAL A 102 5.79 -6.09 -3.87
C VAL A 102 4.60 -6.03 -2.93
N GLY A 103 3.61 -6.90 -3.15
CA GLY A 103 2.34 -6.95 -2.43
C GLY A 103 1.15 -6.95 -3.39
N GLU A 104 -0.05 -7.20 -2.90
CA GLU A 104 -0.45 -7.19 -1.50
C GLU A 104 0.04 -8.40 -0.71
N THR A 105 0.58 -8.17 0.48
CA THR A 105 1.06 -9.22 1.39
C THR A 105 0.97 -8.74 2.84
N GLY A 106 1.01 -9.65 3.81
CA GLY A 106 0.91 -9.30 5.22
C GLY A 106 0.24 -10.37 6.05
N LEU A 107 -0.52 -9.96 7.06
CA LEU A 107 -1.19 -10.85 8.01
C LEU A 107 -2.67 -10.50 8.15
N ASP A 108 -3.50 -11.53 8.28
CA ASP A 108 -4.95 -11.41 8.28
C ASP A 108 -5.62 -12.42 9.22
N TYR A 109 -5.90 -11.95 10.43
CA TYR A 109 -6.45 -12.76 11.51
C TYR A 109 -7.93 -12.47 11.73
N TYR A 110 -8.78 -13.40 11.30
CA TYR A 110 -10.22 -13.33 11.53
C TYR A 110 -10.56 -13.70 12.96
N LEU A 111 -11.46 -12.92 13.55
CA LEU A 111 -12.05 -13.17 14.86
C LEU A 111 -13.56 -13.35 14.68
N LYS A 112 -14.15 -14.32 15.39
CA LYS A 112 -15.61 -14.45 15.55
C LYS A 112 -16.01 -13.88 16.89
N THR A 113 -16.90 -12.91 16.89
CA THR A 113 -17.60 -12.46 18.09
C THR A 113 -18.77 -13.42 18.37
N THR A 114 -19.04 -13.73 19.64
CA THR A 114 -20.09 -14.67 20.04
C THR A 114 -21.47 -14.02 20.19
N ASP A 115 -21.69 -12.83 19.65
CA ASP A 115 -22.98 -12.12 19.76
C ASP A 115 -23.93 -12.49 18.60
N PRO A 116 -25.10 -13.11 18.86
CA PRO A 116 -26.07 -13.45 17.82
C PRO A 116 -26.71 -12.23 17.14
N SER A 117 -26.58 -11.03 17.71
CA SER A 117 -27.17 -9.80 17.16
C SER A 117 -26.39 -9.21 15.98
N THR A 118 -25.21 -9.75 15.63
CA THR A 118 -24.39 -9.28 14.50
C THR A 118 -24.43 -10.24 13.32
N HIS A 119 -25.59 -10.35 12.65
CA HIS A 119 -25.65 -10.65 11.20
C HIS A 119 -25.83 -9.34 10.42
N SER A 120 -24.92 -8.41 10.66
CA SER A 120 -24.62 -7.24 9.81
C SER A 120 -23.36 -6.61 10.38
N MET A 121 -22.57 -5.98 9.51
CA MET A 121 -21.31 -5.27 9.77
C MET A 121 -21.24 -4.56 11.13
N ASN A 122 -20.07 -4.55 11.78
CA ASN A 122 -19.51 -3.41 12.56
C ASN A 122 -18.26 -3.84 13.39
N SER A 123 -17.19 -3.05 13.35
CA SER A 123 -16.15 -3.06 14.39
C SER A 123 -15.89 -1.62 14.87
N GLY A 124 -16.69 -1.21 15.86
CA GLY A 124 -16.51 0.00 16.64
C GLY A 124 -16.50 -0.36 18.14
N GLN A 125 -15.34 -0.16 18.75
CA GLN A 125 -15.03 -0.01 20.19
C GLN A 125 -15.21 -1.19 21.17
N ALA A 126 -14.24 -1.24 22.09
CA ALA A 126 -14.10 -2.14 23.21
C ALA A 126 -14.74 -1.56 24.48
N ASN A 127 -15.42 -2.38 25.28
CA ASN A 127 -15.04 -2.67 26.67
C ASN A 127 -15.98 -3.69 27.36
N SER A 128 -15.38 -4.42 28.31
CA SER A 128 -15.93 -5.37 29.31
C SER A 128 -16.50 -6.71 28.81
N GLY A 129 -15.69 -7.77 28.95
CA GLY A 129 -16.17 -9.15 29.14
C GLY A 129 -16.48 -9.98 27.88
N GLN A 130 -15.88 -9.69 26.73
CA GLN A 130 -16.10 -10.46 25.50
C GLN A 130 -14.85 -11.27 25.12
N THR A 131 -14.97 -12.59 25.02
CA THR A 131 -13.92 -13.47 24.48
C THR A 131 -14.12 -13.64 22.98
N ALA A 132 -13.46 -12.81 22.17
CA ALA A 132 -13.37 -13.04 20.74
C ALA A 132 -12.65 -14.37 20.48
N ARG A 133 -13.26 -15.27 19.68
CA ARG A 133 -12.61 -16.53 19.29
C ARG A 133 -11.85 -16.32 17.98
N GLN A 134 -10.55 -16.59 17.99
CA GLN A 134 -9.75 -16.57 16.77
C GLN A 134 -10.20 -17.71 15.83
N LEU A 135 -10.56 -17.35 14.60
CA LEU A 135 -10.97 -18.31 13.56
C LEU A 135 -9.77 -18.78 12.74
N THR A 136 -8.81 -17.89 12.49
CA THR A 136 -7.57 -18.25 11.79
C THR A 136 -6.77 -19.23 12.64
N THR A 137 -6.49 -20.40 12.09
CA THR A 137 -5.76 -21.49 12.75
C THR A 137 -4.28 -21.15 12.90
N ASP A 138 -3.58 -21.76 13.87
CA ASP A 138 -2.13 -21.55 14.04
C ASP A 138 -1.33 -21.93 12.79
N LYS A 139 -1.77 -22.96 12.05
CA LYS A 139 -1.17 -23.36 10.77
C LYS A 139 -1.32 -22.24 9.72
N GLU A 140 -2.49 -21.61 9.62
CA GLU A 140 -2.71 -20.49 8.71
C GLU A 140 -1.89 -19.26 9.12
N ARG A 141 -1.79 -18.97 10.44
CA ARG A 141 -0.95 -17.89 10.95
C ARG A 141 0.52 -18.12 10.61
N GLU A 142 1.04 -19.32 10.86
CA GLU A 142 2.42 -19.69 10.53
C GLU A 142 2.69 -19.57 9.02
N PHE A 143 1.74 -20.00 8.20
CA PHE A 143 1.81 -19.84 6.75
C PHE A 143 1.89 -18.37 6.34
N GLN A 144 0.97 -17.52 6.84
CA GLN A 144 0.95 -16.09 6.54
C GLN A 144 2.26 -15.41 6.95
N ARG A 145 2.79 -15.73 8.13
CA ARG A 145 4.08 -15.19 8.61
C ARG A 145 5.23 -15.54 7.67
N LYS A 146 5.37 -16.81 7.30
CA LYS A 146 6.41 -17.27 6.37
C LYS A 146 6.28 -16.59 5.01
N LEU A 147 5.06 -16.53 4.47
CA LEU A 147 4.78 -15.90 3.19
C LEU A 147 5.10 -14.40 3.20
N PHE A 148 4.74 -13.70 4.27
CA PHE A 148 5.04 -12.28 4.44
C PHE A 148 6.54 -12.02 4.55
N THR A 149 7.25 -12.79 5.38
CA THR A 149 8.72 -12.70 5.52
C THR A 149 9.43 -12.89 4.18
N GLU A 150 9.06 -13.89 3.37
CA GLU A 150 9.68 -14.10 2.07
C GLU A 150 9.40 -12.94 1.08
N GLN A 151 8.21 -12.35 1.13
CA GLN A 151 7.88 -11.19 0.28
C GLN A 151 8.57 -9.89 0.75
N ILE A 152 8.87 -9.73 2.05
CA ILE A 152 9.75 -8.65 2.54
C ILE A 152 11.16 -8.81 1.97
N LYS A 153 11.71 -10.04 1.98
CA LYS A 153 13.02 -10.32 1.38
C LYS A 153 13.04 -10.01 -0.11
N LEU A 154 11.98 -10.39 -0.84
CA LEU A 154 11.84 -10.07 -2.26
C LEU A 154 11.81 -8.56 -2.50
N ALA A 155 11.01 -7.81 -1.73
CA ALA A 155 10.92 -6.35 -1.83
C ALA A 155 12.30 -5.69 -1.63
N ARG A 156 13.08 -6.18 -0.66
CA ARG A 156 14.46 -5.72 -0.41
C ARG A 156 15.38 -6.05 -1.56
N GLU A 157 15.36 -7.28 -2.06
CA GLU A 157 16.20 -7.73 -3.18
C GLU A 157 15.95 -6.90 -4.44
N LEU A 158 14.69 -6.58 -4.72
CA LEU A 158 14.28 -5.78 -5.88
C LEU A 158 14.35 -4.26 -5.62
N ASN A 159 14.68 -3.83 -4.39
CA ASN A 159 14.60 -2.44 -3.96
C ASN A 159 13.23 -1.78 -4.26
N LEU A 160 12.15 -2.55 -4.13
CA LEU A 160 10.77 -2.10 -4.29
C LEU A 160 10.12 -1.85 -2.93
N PRO A 161 9.20 -0.88 -2.81
CA PRO A 161 8.37 -0.75 -1.63
C PRO A 161 7.45 -1.97 -1.46
N ILE A 162 7.07 -2.26 -0.21
CA ILE A 162 6.09 -3.31 0.12
C ILE A 162 4.70 -2.72 0.40
N LEU A 163 3.65 -3.34 -0.13
CA LEU A 163 2.24 -3.04 0.18
C LEU A 163 1.74 -4.02 1.23
N VAL A 164 1.57 -3.51 2.46
CA VAL A 164 1.27 -4.32 3.64
C VAL A 164 -0.22 -4.30 3.94
N HIS A 165 -0.83 -5.49 3.91
CA HIS A 165 -2.15 -5.76 4.48
C HIS A 165 -2.02 -6.15 5.95
N CYS A 166 -2.88 -5.58 6.79
CA CYS A 166 -2.95 -5.98 8.18
C CYS A 166 -4.40 -6.00 8.65
N ARG A 167 -4.84 -7.14 9.17
CA ARG A 167 -6.10 -7.24 9.90
C ARG A 167 -5.90 -8.02 11.21
N ASN A 168 -6.15 -7.34 12.33
CA ASN A 168 -6.04 -7.88 13.69
C ASN A 168 -4.71 -8.59 14.01
N ALA A 169 -3.61 -8.16 13.39
CA ALA A 169 -2.30 -8.81 13.51
C ALA A 169 -1.16 -7.79 13.74
N TRP A 170 -1.49 -6.61 14.29
CA TRP A 170 -0.59 -5.45 14.36
C TRP A 170 0.76 -5.75 15.03
N ASP A 171 0.74 -6.34 16.22
CA ASP A 171 1.99 -6.61 16.97
C ASP A 171 2.91 -7.58 16.21
N GLU A 172 2.36 -8.67 15.65
CA GLU A 172 3.14 -9.63 14.88
C GLU A 172 3.67 -9.04 13.57
N ILE A 173 2.89 -8.19 12.89
CA ILE A 173 3.35 -7.51 11.68
C ILE A 173 4.55 -6.61 11.98
N PHE A 174 4.50 -5.85 13.08
CA PHE A 174 5.60 -4.97 13.47
C PHE A 174 6.83 -5.74 13.92
N GLU A 175 6.64 -6.86 14.63
CA GLU A 175 7.73 -7.76 15.00
C GLU A 175 8.46 -8.30 13.75
N ILE A 176 7.72 -8.80 12.76
CA ILE A 176 8.32 -9.34 11.52
C ILE A 176 9.06 -8.25 10.74
N ILE A 177 8.44 -7.08 10.53
CA ILE A 177 9.07 -5.98 9.82
C ILE A 177 10.34 -5.51 10.55
N SER A 178 10.31 -5.41 11.88
CA SER A 178 11.46 -4.97 12.68
C SER A 178 12.61 -5.98 12.63
N ASN A 179 12.31 -7.29 12.75
CA ASN A 179 13.33 -8.34 12.67
C ASN A 179 14.04 -8.36 11.30
N GLU A 180 13.29 -8.14 10.22
CA GLU A 180 13.86 -8.05 8.87
C GLU A 180 14.61 -6.73 8.63
N HIS A 181 14.25 -5.66 9.35
CA HIS A 181 14.98 -4.40 9.36
C HIS A 181 16.36 -4.55 10.03
N ASP A 182 16.43 -5.21 11.19
CA ASP A 182 17.67 -5.36 11.97
C ASP A 182 18.64 -6.40 11.37
N SER A 183 18.14 -7.36 10.60
CA SER A 183 18.94 -8.41 9.97
C SER A 183 19.72 -7.94 8.72
N HIS A 184 19.79 -6.64 8.43
CA HIS A 184 20.51 -6.10 7.27
C HIS A 184 22.04 -6.10 7.51
N PRO A 185 22.89 -6.58 6.57
CA PRO A 185 24.35 -6.70 6.77
C PRO A 185 25.06 -5.39 7.15
N GLU A 186 24.56 -4.23 6.70
CA GLU A 186 25.12 -2.93 7.10
C GLU A 186 24.86 -2.57 8.58
N PHE A 187 23.86 -3.18 9.22
CA PHE A 187 23.50 -2.94 10.62
C PHE A 187 24.29 -3.81 11.63
N ILE A 188 24.97 -4.85 11.15
CA ILE A 188 25.80 -5.75 11.99
C ILE A 188 27.15 -5.10 12.38
N SER A 189 27.50 -3.92 11.84
CA SER A 189 28.70 -3.18 12.27
C SER A 189 28.34 -1.91 13.03
N GLY A 190 28.61 -1.91 14.34
CA GLY A 190 28.34 -0.81 15.28
C GLY A 190 29.13 0.48 15.04
N THR A 191 28.94 1.13 13.90
CA THR A 191 29.51 2.46 13.64
C THR A 191 28.42 3.54 13.62
N LYS A 192 28.27 4.23 14.75
CA LYS A 192 27.54 5.50 14.85
C LYS A 192 28.16 6.52 13.89
N LYS A 193 27.61 6.72 12.69
CA LYS A 193 27.99 7.85 11.84
C LYS A 193 27.42 9.15 12.44
N LYS A 194 28.31 10.11 12.72
CA LYS A 194 27.98 11.45 13.23
C LYS A 194 27.21 12.24 12.16
N ILE A 195 26.11 12.88 12.59
CA ILE A 195 25.32 13.83 11.81
C ILE A 195 26.16 15.10 11.55
N PRO A 196 26.31 15.59 10.30
CA PRO A 196 26.98 16.87 10.05
C PRO A 196 26.06 18.04 10.42
N LYS A 197 26.59 19.05 11.12
CA LYS A 197 25.88 20.31 11.39
C LYS A 197 25.67 21.08 10.09
N GLN A 198 24.42 21.38 9.76
CA GLN A 198 24.02 22.09 8.56
C GLN A 198 24.02 23.60 8.81
N ASN A 199 24.98 24.32 8.22
CA ASN A 199 24.97 25.77 8.10
C ASN A 199 25.77 26.16 6.86
N GLN A 200 25.14 26.09 5.68
CA GLN A 200 25.51 26.87 4.49
C GLN A 200 24.46 26.64 3.40
N ILE A 201 24.04 27.74 2.75
CA ILE A 201 23.10 27.77 1.63
C ILE A 201 23.77 27.03 0.44
N PRO A 202 23.16 25.97 -0.14
CA PRO A 202 23.81 25.21 -1.19
C PRO A 202 23.80 25.97 -2.53
N LYS A 203 24.97 26.00 -3.18
CA LYS A 203 25.18 26.48 -4.56
C LYS A 203 24.42 25.60 -5.58
N PRO A 204 24.09 26.11 -6.78
CA PRO A 204 23.27 25.38 -7.74
C PRO A 204 23.91 24.05 -8.14
N ILE A 205 23.10 22.99 -8.08
CA ILE A 205 23.53 21.60 -8.24
C ILE A 205 23.56 21.24 -9.73
N ARG A 206 24.71 20.73 -10.21
CA ARG A 206 24.89 20.22 -11.59
C ARG A 206 23.95 19.03 -11.86
N VAL A 207 23.46 18.92 -13.10
CA VAL A 207 22.46 17.93 -13.55
C VAL A 207 22.82 16.48 -13.22
N ASP A 208 24.11 16.12 -13.21
CA ASP A 208 24.57 14.75 -12.88
C ASP A 208 24.36 14.38 -11.41
N LYS A 209 24.29 15.37 -10.50
CA LYS A 209 23.95 15.16 -9.08
C LYS A 209 22.45 15.00 -8.85
N ILE A 210 21.58 15.37 -9.78
CA ILE A 210 20.13 15.19 -9.63
C ILE A 210 19.77 13.71 -9.58
N ARG A 211 20.48 12.85 -10.34
CA ARG A 211 20.34 11.39 -10.26
C ARG A 211 20.75 10.85 -8.89
N GLN A 212 21.87 11.33 -8.35
CA GLN A 212 22.42 10.90 -7.06
C GLN A 212 21.54 11.36 -5.88
N VAL A 213 21.00 12.58 -5.95
CA VAL A 213 20.03 13.10 -4.96
C VAL A 213 18.70 12.33 -5.00
N ARG A 214 18.30 11.81 -6.18
CA ARG A 214 17.09 10.98 -6.33
C ARG A 214 17.24 9.61 -5.67
N ASP A 215 18.43 9.02 -5.73
CA ASP A 215 18.76 7.78 -5.02
C ASP A 215 18.83 7.99 -3.49
N ASP A 216 19.31 9.16 -3.04
CA ASP A 216 19.43 9.48 -1.61
C ASP A 216 18.09 9.86 -0.94
N MET A 217 17.10 10.39 -1.68
CA MET A 217 15.77 10.74 -1.10
C MET A 217 14.79 9.56 -0.97
N VAL A 218 15.06 8.45 -1.65
CA VAL A 218 14.21 7.23 -1.69
C VAL A 218 14.78 6.11 -0.82
N ARG A 219 16.05 6.21 -0.42
CA ARG A 219 16.66 5.29 0.54
C ARG A 219 16.11 5.61 1.93
N ASN A 220 15.54 4.60 2.57
CA ASN A 220 15.45 4.61 4.01
C ASN A 220 16.91 4.58 4.50
N ASP A 221 17.42 5.69 5.02
CA ASP A 221 18.80 5.84 5.52
C ASP A 221 19.20 4.78 6.59
N ARG A 222 18.24 3.92 6.98
CA ARG A 222 18.35 2.85 7.97
C ARG A 222 18.42 1.43 7.39
N GLY A 223 18.41 1.23 6.07
CA GLY A 223 18.58 -0.10 5.46
C GLY A 223 17.37 -1.06 5.60
N GLY A 224 16.24 -0.59 6.13
CA GLY A 224 15.00 -1.35 6.23
C GLY A 224 14.12 -1.34 4.98
N VAL A 225 13.13 -2.23 4.94
CA VAL A 225 12.09 -2.22 3.92
C VAL A 225 11.25 -0.93 4.05
N ARG A 226 10.98 -0.26 2.92
CA ARG A 226 10.04 0.87 2.84
C ARG A 226 8.70 0.37 2.31
N GLY A 227 7.60 1.02 2.66
CA GLY A 227 6.31 0.54 2.20
C GLY A 227 5.12 1.38 2.61
N LEU A 228 3.95 0.83 2.33
CA LEU A 228 2.64 1.37 2.63
C LEU A 228 1.86 0.36 3.46
N PHE A 229 1.25 0.80 4.56
CA PHE A 229 0.11 0.07 5.13
C PHE A 229 -1.15 0.46 4.36
N HIS A 230 -1.65 -0.50 3.59
CA HIS A 230 -2.87 -0.39 2.81
C HIS A 230 -4.11 -0.40 3.73
N SER A 231 -5.13 0.36 3.33
CA SER A 231 -6.47 0.44 3.92
C SER A 231 -6.46 0.45 5.45
N TRP A 232 -5.88 1.51 6.02
CA TRP A 232 -5.57 1.55 7.45
C TRP A 232 -6.82 1.38 8.33
N THR A 233 -6.76 0.41 9.24
CA THR A 233 -7.82 0.12 10.23
C THR A 233 -7.34 0.09 11.69
N GLY A 234 -6.03 0.31 11.92
CA GLY A 234 -5.43 0.33 13.25
C GLY A 234 -5.74 1.60 14.03
N ASP A 235 -5.39 1.61 15.32
CA ASP A 235 -5.46 2.83 16.14
C ASP A 235 -4.19 3.70 16.00
N TRP A 236 -4.14 4.80 16.76
CA TRP A 236 -3.02 5.73 16.70
C TRP A 236 -1.70 5.14 17.20
N GLU A 237 -1.73 4.22 18.17
CA GLU A 237 -0.51 3.59 18.68
C GLU A 237 0.10 2.68 17.61
N ALA A 238 -0.72 1.90 16.91
CA ALA A 238 -0.26 1.15 15.74
C ALA A 238 0.26 2.07 14.63
N ALA A 239 -0.44 3.19 14.36
CA ALA A 239 -0.04 4.14 13.31
C ALA A 239 1.33 4.76 13.63
N LYS A 240 1.57 5.11 14.90
CA LYS A 240 2.85 5.63 15.36
C LYS A 240 3.98 4.62 15.16
N LYS A 241 3.78 3.35 15.50
CA LYS A 241 4.76 2.28 15.24
C LYS A 241 5.09 2.17 13.74
N ALA A 242 4.07 2.20 12.87
CA ALA A 242 4.28 2.18 11.42
C ALA A 242 5.10 3.39 10.93
N LEU A 243 4.78 4.59 11.42
CA LEU A 243 5.49 5.83 11.08
C LEU A 243 6.93 5.83 11.59
N ASP A 244 7.19 5.30 12.79
CA ASP A 244 8.54 5.19 13.38
C ASP A 244 9.44 4.24 12.56
N LEU A 245 8.85 3.23 11.93
CA LEU A 245 9.50 2.33 10.95
C LEU A 245 9.65 2.96 9.55
N GLY A 246 9.11 4.16 9.33
CA GLY A 246 9.22 4.89 8.07
C GLY A 246 8.16 4.54 7.02
N PHE A 247 7.11 3.82 7.39
CA PHE A 247 6.02 3.46 6.47
C PHE A 247 5.08 4.63 6.22
N TYR A 248 4.44 4.59 5.05
CA TYR A 248 3.28 5.41 4.75
C TYR A 248 2.00 4.72 5.22
N ILE A 249 0.94 5.51 5.38
CA ILE A 249 -0.40 5.05 5.76
C ILE A 249 -1.38 5.51 4.68
N SER A 250 -2.13 4.59 4.10
CA SER A 250 -3.19 4.90 3.15
C SER A 250 -4.57 4.81 3.79
N PHE A 251 -5.47 5.69 3.35
CA PHE A 251 -6.88 5.69 3.74
C PHE A 251 -7.75 5.34 2.53
N SER A 252 -8.57 4.30 2.70
CA SER A 252 -9.65 3.94 1.78
C SER A 252 -10.97 4.62 2.18
N GLY A 253 -12.06 4.27 1.50
CA GLY A 253 -13.40 4.75 1.84
C GLY A 253 -13.83 4.49 3.29
N ILE A 254 -13.18 3.55 4.00
CA ILE A 254 -13.42 3.29 5.44
C ILE A 254 -13.33 4.56 6.29
N VAL A 255 -12.46 5.51 5.94
CA VAL A 255 -12.30 6.76 6.72
C VAL A 255 -13.59 7.58 6.80
N THR A 256 -14.48 7.41 5.83
CA THR A 256 -15.79 8.08 5.77
C THR A 256 -16.86 7.40 6.62
N PHE A 257 -16.62 6.17 7.09
CA PHE A 257 -17.65 5.37 7.73
C PHE A 257 -17.96 5.83 9.15
N LYS A 258 -19.25 6.00 9.46
CA LYS A 258 -19.72 6.43 10.80
C LYS A 258 -19.32 5.46 11.92
N ASN A 259 -19.14 4.17 11.60
CA ASN A 259 -18.76 3.11 12.54
C ASN A 259 -17.24 2.90 12.64
N ALA A 260 -16.41 3.70 11.96
CA ALA A 260 -14.95 3.62 11.99
C ALA A 260 -14.28 4.90 12.58
N PRO A 261 -14.74 5.44 13.73
CA PRO A 261 -14.24 6.72 14.25
C PRO A 261 -12.74 6.72 14.56
N LYS A 262 -12.17 5.54 14.88
CA LYS A 262 -10.72 5.39 15.12
C LYS A 262 -9.89 5.67 13.86
N VAL A 263 -10.39 5.27 12.68
CA VAL A 263 -9.68 5.52 11.40
C VAL A 263 -9.67 7.02 11.11
N ALA A 264 -10.79 7.71 11.31
CA ALA A 264 -10.86 9.17 11.20
C ALA A 264 -9.94 9.87 12.23
N GLU A 265 -9.83 9.35 13.46
CA GLU A 265 -8.90 9.89 14.46
C GLU A 265 -7.44 9.79 13.99
N VAL A 266 -7.04 8.64 13.45
CA VAL A 266 -5.70 8.45 12.89
C VAL A 266 -5.47 9.39 11.71
N ALA A 267 -6.44 9.50 10.80
CA ALA A 267 -6.36 10.39 9.63
C ALA A 267 -6.14 11.87 9.98
N LYS A 268 -6.64 12.33 11.14
CA LYS A 268 -6.36 13.69 11.64
C LYS A 268 -4.90 13.90 12.07
N LYS A 269 -4.24 12.84 12.54
CA LYS A 269 -2.92 12.91 13.18
C LYS A 269 -1.76 12.50 12.27
N VAL A 270 -2.01 11.66 11.26
CA VAL A 270 -0.97 11.23 10.31
C VAL A 270 -0.38 12.44 9.56
N PRO A 271 0.95 12.61 9.54
CA PRO A 271 1.61 13.67 8.79
C PRO A 271 1.25 13.65 7.30
N LEU A 272 1.07 14.83 6.69
CA LEU A 272 0.71 14.92 5.26
C LEU A 272 1.76 14.27 4.35
N ASP A 273 3.04 14.28 4.73
CA ASP A 273 4.12 13.65 3.98
C ASP A 273 4.27 12.13 4.25
N ARG A 274 3.28 11.52 4.92
CA ARG A 274 3.18 10.07 5.16
C ARG A 274 1.78 9.51 4.84
N MET A 275 0.90 10.34 4.27
CA MET A 275 -0.49 10.01 3.96
C MET A 275 -0.66 9.71 2.47
N LEU A 276 -1.36 8.60 2.17
CA LEU A 276 -1.87 8.28 0.83
C LEU A 276 -3.40 8.10 0.88
N VAL A 277 -4.03 8.09 -0.29
CA VAL A 277 -5.44 7.76 -0.49
C VAL A 277 -5.56 6.61 -1.49
N GLU A 278 -6.58 5.79 -1.30
CA GLU A 278 -6.92 4.71 -2.22
C GLU A 278 -8.42 4.44 -2.22
N THR A 279 -8.87 3.53 -3.08
CA THR A 279 -10.26 3.07 -3.10
C THR A 279 -10.44 1.67 -2.54
N ASP A 280 -9.47 0.78 -2.77
CA ASP A 280 -9.61 -0.67 -2.60
C ASP A 280 -10.72 -1.28 -3.49
N SER A 281 -10.96 -0.66 -4.66
CA SER A 281 -11.99 -1.11 -5.60
C SER A 281 -11.77 -2.55 -6.07
N PRO A 282 -12.83 -3.39 -6.12
CA PRO A 282 -14.26 -3.03 -6.08
C PRO A 282 -14.88 -2.91 -4.67
N PHE A 283 -14.09 -3.01 -3.62
CA PHE A 283 -14.55 -3.02 -2.23
C PHE A 283 -14.53 -1.62 -1.60
N LEU A 284 -15.07 -1.52 -0.38
CA LEU A 284 -14.93 -0.36 0.51
C LEU A 284 -15.45 0.99 -0.05
N SER A 285 -16.54 0.98 -0.80
CA SER A 285 -17.20 2.20 -1.28
C SER A 285 -17.41 3.23 -0.17
N PRO A 286 -16.94 4.48 -0.34
CA PRO A 286 -17.08 5.53 0.66
C PRO A 286 -18.55 5.94 0.85
N GLU A 287 -18.90 6.54 1.99
CA GLU A 287 -20.20 7.20 2.17
C GLU A 287 -20.38 8.33 1.12
N PRO A 288 -21.56 8.47 0.49
CA PRO A 288 -22.83 7.77 0.76
C PRO A 288 -23.05 6.46 -0.02
N TYR A 289 -22.06 5.96 -0.75
CA TYR A 289 -22.15 4.76 -1.60
C TYR A 289 -21.85 3.45 -0.87
N ARG A 290 -21.81 3.46 0.46
CA ARG A 290 -21.45 2.29 1.26
C ARG A 290 -22.37 1.10 0.92
N GLY A 291 -21.76 -0.05 0.65
CA GLY A 291 -22.47 -1.28 0.27
C GLY A 291 -22.71 -1.44 -1.24
N MET A 292 -22.38 -0.44 -2.05
CA MET A 292 -22.33 -0.54 -3.51
C MET A 292 -20.92 -0.97 -3.97
N GLU A 293 -20.80 -1.36 -5.24
CA GLU A 293 -19.50 -1.58 -5.89
C GLU A 293 -18.69 -0.27 -5.96
N ASN A 294 -17.40 -0.36 -5.65
CA ASN A 294 -16.51 0.80 -5.62
C ASN A 294 -15.71 0.93 -6.92
N GLU A 295 -15.42 2.16 -7.34
CA GLU A 295 -14.63 2.45 -8.55
C GLU A 295 -13.44 3.38 -8.23
N PRO A 296 -12.33 3.35 -8.99
CA PRO A 296 -11.19 4.24 -8.79
C PRO A 296 -11.55 5.74 -8.74
N LYS A 297 -12.58 6.16 -9.49
CA LYS A 297 -13.10 7.53 -9.47
C LYS A 297 -13.49 8.02 -8.08
N ASN A 298 -13.92 7.10 -7.19
CA ASN A 298 -14.40 7.44 -5.86
C ASN A 298 -13.28 7.85 -4.90
N VAL A 299 -12.00 7.76 -5.28
CA VAL A 299 -10.88 8.23 -4.45
C VAL A 299 -11.00 9.73 -4.12
N ILE A 300 -11.63 10.51 -4.99
CA ILE A 300 -11.89 11.94 -4.76
C ILE A 300 -12.78 12.16 -3.53
N ILE A 301 -13.73 11.25 -3.26
CA ILE A 301 -14.62 11.33 -2.10
C ILE A 301 -13.81 11.13 -0.81
N THR A 302 -12.89 10.17 -0.82
CA THR A 302 -11.94 9.95 0.29
C THR A 302 -11.08 11.20 0.53
N ALA A 303 -10.52 11.80 -0.53
CA ALA A 303 -9.72 13.01 -0.42
C ALA A 303 -10.52 14.21 0.12
N GLN A 304 -11.73 14.43 -0.39
CA GLN A 304 -12.66 15.47 0.10
C GLN A 304 -13.02 15.28 1.57
N PHE A 305 -13.26 14.04 1.99
CA PHE A 305 -13.52 13.74 3.39
C PHE A 305 -12.31 14.09 4.27
N LEU A 306 -11.10 13.70 3.87
CA LEU A 306 -9.87 14.01 4.61
C LEU A 306 -9.61 15.51 4.71
N ALA A 307 -9.83 16.27 3.63
CA ALA A 307 -9.71 17.72 3.60
C ALA A 307 -10.65 18.38 4.61
N LYS A 308 -11.94 17.99 4.58
CA LYS A 308 -12.95 18.46 5.54
C LYS A 308 -12.63 18.05 6.97
N LEU A 309 -12.17 16.82 7.18
CA LEU A 309 -11.83 16.27 8.49
C LEU A 309 -10.70 17.04 9.18
N ARG A 310 -9.77 17.56 8.37
CA ARG A 310 -8.56 18.27 8.81
C ARG A 310 -8.68 19.79 8.71
N ASP A 311 -9.80 20.31 8.20
CA ASP A 311 -10.03 21.73 7.95
C ASP A 311 -8.91 22.36 7.10
N ILE A 312 -8.55 21.69 6.00
CA ILE A 312 -7.57 22.17 5.02
C ILE A 312 -8.15 22.10 3.60
N PRO A 313 -7.63 22.90 2.66
CA PRO A 313 -8.00 22.82 1.26
C PRO A 313 -7.79 21.41 0.65
N LEU A 314 -8.66 21.04 -0.30
CA LEU A 314 -8.58 19.75 -0.99
C LEU A 314 -7.28 19.60 -1.79
N ASP A 315 -6.86 20.66 -2.48
CA ASP A 315 -5.60 20.70 -3.24
C ASP A 315 -4.39 20.30 -2.39
N THR A 316 -4.40 20.61 -1.09
CA THR A 316 -3.34 20.27 -0.15
C THR A 316 -3.28 18.77 0.11
N ILE A 317 -4.43 18.08 0.16
CA ILE A 317 -4.50 16.61 0.25
C ILE A 317 -4.04 16.00 -1.08
N GLU A 318 -4.52 16.51 -2.21
CA GLU A 318 -4.19 16.02 -3.54
C GLU A 318 -2.68 16.12 -3.83
N ASP A 319 -2.08 17.28 -3.55
CA ASP A 319 -0.65 17.53 -3.75
C ASP A 319 0.21 16.68 -2.80
N ALA A 320 -0.19 16.54 -1.55
CA ALA A 320 0.56 15.75 -0.57
C ALA A 320 0.53 14.25 -0.95
N THR A 321 -0.67 13.72 -1.21
CA THR A 321 -0.85 12.31 -1.52
C THR A 321 -0.23 11.95 -2.87
N SER A 322 -0.36 12.80 -3.89
CA SER A 322 0.30 12.60 -5.19
C SER A 322 1.82 12.59 -5.08
N ARG A 323 2.43 13.56 -4.38
CA ARG A 323 3.88 13.59 -4.16
C ARG A 323 4.38 12.39 -3.35
N ASN A 324 3.60 11.93 -2.37
CA ASN A 324 3.94 10.75 -1.59
C ASN A 324 3.92 9.48 -2.44
N THR A 325 2.92 9.31 -3.30
CA THR A 325 2.83 8.20 -4.26
C THR A 325 4.04 8.21 -5.21
N GLN A 326 4.34 9.36 -5.82
CA GLN A 326 5.53 9.51 -6.68
C GLN A 326 6.83 9.16 -5.95
N ARG A 327 7.00 9.62 -4.70
CA ARG A 327 8.20 9.36 -3.89
C ARG A 327 8.31 7.89 -3.47
N LEU A 328 7.23 7.28 -2.99
CA LEU A 328 7.25 5.91 -2.46
C LEU A 328 7.54 4.89 -3.57
N PHE A 329 6.82 5.02 -4.69
CA PHE A 329 6.90 4.10 -5.83
C PHE A 329 7.93 4.51 -6.89
N ASN A 330 8.61 5.64 -6.70
CA ASN A 330 9.59 6.21 -7.63
C ASN A 330 9.03 6.35 -9.06
N ILE A 331 7.80 6.86 -9.16
CA ILE A 331 7.10 7.09 -10.43
C ILE A 331 6.99 8.60 -10.71
N GLN A 332 7.05 8.99 -12.00
CA GLN A 332 6.93 10.38 -12.44
C GLN A 332 5.47 10.75 -12.67
#